data_AF-A0A1I7UV78-F1
#
_entry.id   AF-A0A1I7UV78-F1
#
_cell.length_a   1.000
_cell.length_b   1.000
_cell.length_c   1.000
_cell.angle_alpha   90.00
_cell.angle_beta   90.00
_cell.angle_gamma   90.00
#
_symmetry.space_group_name_H-M   'P 1'
#
loop_
_entity.id
_entity.type
_entity.pdbx_description
1 polymer ?
#
loop_
_entity_poly.entity_id
_entity_poly.type
_entity_poly.pdbx_seq_one_letter_code
_entity_poly.pdbx_strand_id
1 'polypeptide(L)'
;MMLIYGEPIGSVQPFQQFDTSWEQCYSDCYDTDNCLIAHHYQSQCKLYEFGTLSIKKISSSADGKRIGIKRSFPEDKCPINMTASTDVWSEDGKVYRNSFSGSGSTWNLNYTVSKCASDSRLFQRSSDIFLCLGLIYFPSSNQCQNYTQASSYCKNNNWRSITAPANEEELDYFIAMRTTSTNNKNPIWVDGMNNIFEDPTHGGYNQSMICPDNNAAIMMSTNSVIVGDQWYVRSLQS
;
A
#
# COMPACT_ATOMS: atom_id res chain seq x y z
N MET A 1 11.00 -12.33 10.57
CA MET A 1 10.37 -13.49 9.89
C MET A 1 9.73 -14.42 10.93
N MET A 2 8.53 -14.93 10.67
CA MET A 2 7.91 -16.00 11.47
C MET A 2 8.38 -17.36 10.96
N LEU A 3 8.92 -18.20 11.84
CA LEU A 3 9.56 -19.47 11.44
C LEU A 3 8.65 -20.66 11.79
N ILE A 4 8.40 -21.52 10.81
CA ILE A 4 7.58 -22.74 10.96
C ILE A 4 8.20 -23.93 10.24
N TYR A 5 7.72 -25.13 10.55
CA TYR A 5 7.97 -26.33 9.73
C TYR A 5 6.87 -26.46 8.68
N GLY A 6 7.25 -26.64 7.43
CA GLY A 6 6.30 -26.72 6.34
C GLY A 6 6.94 -26.74 4.96
N GLU A 7 6.09 -26.84 3.94
CA GLU A 7 6.48 -26.74 2.54
C GLU A 7 5.43 -25.98 1.72
N PRO A 8 5.81 -25.24 0.66
CA PRO A 8 4.86 -24.68 -0.29
C PRO A 8 4.05 -25.78 -0.98
N ILE A 9 2.77 -25.51 -1.22
CA ILE A 9 1.84 -26.41 -1.91
C ILE A 9 1.74 -26.01 -3.38
N GLY A 10 1.76 -27.01 -4.26
CA GLY A 10 1.63 -26.83 -5.69
C GLY A 10 2.96 -26.50 -6.36
N SER A 11 2.90 -26.30 -7.68
CA SER A 11 4.08 -26.07 -8.52
C SER A 11 4.48 -24.59 -8.57
N VAL A 12 4.51 -23.92 -7.41
CA VAL A 12 5.00 -22.54 -7.32
C VAL A 12 6.51 -22.55 -7.52
N GLN A 13 7.00 -21.75 -8.46
CA GLN A 13 8.44 -21.64 -8.71
C GLN A 13 9.04 -20.56 -7.80
N PRO A 14 10.19 -20.83 -7.16
CA PRO A 14 10.92 -19.76 -6.50
C PRO A 14 11.50 -18.80 -7.54
N PHE A 15 11.53 -17.51 -7.22
CA PHE A 15 12.23 -16.53 -8.07
C PHE A 15 13.76 -16.59 -7.88
N GLN A 16 14.21 -17.15 -6.74
CA GLN A 16 15.61 -17.33 -6.42
C GLN A 16 15.85 -18.64 -5.68
N GLN A 17 16.92 -19.36 -6.04
CA GLN A 17 17.34 -20.59 -5.39
C GLN A 17 18.86 -20.64 -5.28
N PHE A 18 19.37 -20.98 -4.10
CA PHE A 18 20.80 -21.02 -3.82
C PHE A 18 21.10 -21.87 -2.57
N ASP A 19 22.33 -22.31 -2.41
CA ASP A 19 22.76 -23.08 -1.25
C ASP A 19 23.21 -22.15 -0.13
N THR A 20 22.66 -22.32 1.07
CA THR A 20 22.99 -21.49 2.23
C THR A 20 22.52 -22.12 3.56
N SER A 21 22.87 -21.48 4.69
CA SER A 21 22.33 -21.84 6.00
C SER A 21 20.86 -21.45 6.13
N TRP A 22 20.18 -22.05 7.11
CA TRP A 22 18.79 -21.68 7.40
C TRP A 22 18.68 -20.21 7.81
N GLU A 23 19.64 -19.76 8.64
CA GLU A 23 19.71 -18.43 9.20
C GLU A 23 19.87 -17.38 8.10
N GLN A 24 20.76 -17.63 7.14
CA GLN A 24 20.96 -16.73 6.01
C GLN A 24 19.74 -16.74 5.08
N CYS A 25 19.11 -17.90 4.86
CA CYS A 25 17.97 -18.03 3.95
C CYS A 25 16.78 -17.12 4.34
N TYR A 26 16.38 -17.11 5.61
CA TYR A 26 15.27 -16.24 6.03
C TYR A 26 15.71 -14.77 6.18
N SER A 27 16.99 -14.50 6.48
CA SER A 27 17.52 -13.13 6.52
C SER A 27 17.52 -12.50 5.13
N ASP A 28 18.00 -13.23 4.10
CA ASP A 28 17.98 -12.75 2.71
C ASP A 28 16.55 -12.43 2.25
N CYS A 29 15.58 -13.25 2.65
CA CYS A 29 14.17 -12.99 2.36
C CYS A 29 13.62 -11.77 3.12
N TYR A 30 14.05 -11.57 4.37
CA TYR A 30 13.63 -10.41 5.15
C TYR A 30 14.09 -9.11 4.48
N ASP A 31 15.34 -9.07 4.03
CA ASP A 31 15.97 -7.92 3.38
C ASP A 31 15.52 -7.73 1.92
N THR A 32 14.87 -8.74 1.33
CA THR A 32 14.36 -8.68 -0.05
C THR A 32 12.90 -8.21 -0.07
N ASP A 33 12.64 -7.07 -0.71
CA ASP A 33 11.31 -6.44 -0.82
C ASP A 33 10.20 -7.39 -1.29
N ASN A 34 10.47 -8.12 -2.37
CA ASN A 34 9.48 -8.99 -3.01
C ASN A 34 9.38 -10.38 -2.37
N CYS A 35 10.15 -10.70 -1.34
CA CYS A 35 10.14 -12.03 -0.74
C CYS A 35 9.03 -12.18 0.31
N LEU A 36 8.09 -13.10 0.05
CA LEU A 36 7.04 -13.47 0.98
C LEU A 36 7.49 -14.62 1.90
N ILE A 37 8.12 -15.63 1.30
CA ILE A 37 8.52 -16.86 2.00
C ILE A 37 9.94 -17.26 1.61
N ALA A 38 10.72 -17.64 2.62
CA ALA A 38 11.93 -18.44 2.49
C ALA A 38 11.61 -19.90 2.82
N HIS A 39 11.93 -20.84 1.93
CA HIS A 39 11.86 -22.27 2.22
C HIS A 39 13.26 -22.87 2.19
N HIS A 40 13.61 -23.64 3.22
CA HIS A 40 14.91 -24.27 3.35
C HIS A 40 14.77 -25.77 3.55
N TYR A 41 15.51 -26.54 2.75
CA TYR A 41 15.60 -27.99 2.85
C TYR A 41 16.93 -28.48 2.30
N GLN A 42 17.64 -29.35 3.03
CA GLN A 42 18.93 -29.94 2.59
C GLN A 42 19.95 -28.89 2.09
N SER A 43 20.12 -27.81 2.86
CA SER A 43 21.00 -26.66 2.53
C SER A 43 20.55 -25.80 1.34
N GLN A 44 19.46 -26.16 0.66
CA GLN A 44 18.92 -25.37 -0.43
C GLN A 44 17.89 -24.37 0.11
N CYS A 45 18.12 -23.09 -0.16
CA CYS A 45 17.17 -22.01 0.06
C CYS A 45 16.40 -21.70 -1.21
N LYS A 46 15.09 -21.50 -1.07
CA LYS A 46 14.16 -21.09 -2.12
C LYS A 46 13.37 -19.89 -1.66
N LEU A 47 13.46 -18.79 -2.39
CA LEU A 47 12.71 -17.56 -2.11
C LEU A 47 11.51 -17.47 -3.04
N TYR A 48 10.35 -17.18 -2.47
CA TYR A 48 9.08 -17.07 -3.19
C TYR A 48 8.58 -15.63 -3.15
N GLU A 49 8.14 -15.15 -4.31
CA GLU A 49 7.73 -13.76 -4.48
C GLU A 49 6.33 -13.47 -3.96
N PHE A 50 5.90 -12.21 -4.06
CA PHE A 50 4.56 -11.75 -3.75
C PHE A 50 3.47 -12.44 -4.60
N GLY A 51 2.25 -12.45 -4.09
CA GLY A 51 1.11 -13.13 -4.70
C GLY A 51 0.43 -14.11 -3.74
N THR A 52 -0.31 -15.05 -4.32
CA THR A 52 -1.07 -16.06 -3.56
C THR A 52 -0.28 -17.36 -3.48
N LEU A 53 -0.02 -17.84 -2.26
CA LEU A 53 0.71 -19.08 -2.02
C LEU A 53 0.08 -19.86 -0.86
N SER A 54 0.01 -21.17 -0.99
CA SER A 54 -0.46 -22.06 0.08
C SER A 54 0.68 -22.85 0.69
N ILE A 55 0.73 -22.96 2.02
CA ILE A 55 1.75 -23.68 2.75
C ILE A 55 1.10 -24.86 3.47
N LYS A 56 1.72 -26.04 3.37
CA LYS A 56 1.40 -27.19 4.20
C LYS A 56 2.24 -27.14 5.45
N LYS A 57 1.61 -27.07 6.62
CA LYS A 57 2.27 -27.20 7.92
C LYS A 57 2.72 -28.65 8.10
N ILE A 58 3.97 -28.80 8.52
CA ILE A 58 4.55 -30.10 8.87
C ILE A 58 4.73 -30.12 10.38
N SER A 59 4.38 -31.24 11.01
CA SER A 59 4.35 -31.38 12.48
C SER A 59 5.68 -31.80 13.09
N SER A 60 6.65 -32.23 12.28
CA SER A 60 7.91 -32.79 12.75
C SER A 60 9.12 -32.02 12.23
N SER A 61 10.06 -31.71 13.13
CA SER A 61 11.38 -31.20 12.77
C SER A 61 12.24 -32.24 12.04
N ALA A 62 11.89 -33.53 12.13
CA ALA A 62 12.63 -34.62 11.49
C ALA A 62 12.63 -34.53 9.96
N ASP A 63 11.61 -33.92 9.36
CA ASP A 63 11.54 -33.71 7.92
C ASP A 63 12.48 -32.61 7.44
N GLY A 64 13.02 -31.79 8.36
CA GLY A 64 14.02 -30.75 8.06
C GLY A 64 13.54 -29.59 7.18
N LYS A 65 12.29 -29.61 6.69
CA LYS A 65 11.69 -28.58 5.84
C LYS A 65 11.24 -27.39 6.67
N ARG A 66 11.89 -26.24 6.47
CA ARG A 66 11.65 -25.01 7.23
C ARG A 66 11.12 -23.93 6.33
N ILE A 67 10.23 -23.12 6.87
CA ILE A 67 9.63 -21.98 6.20
C ILE A 67 9.76 -20.75 7.08
N GLY A 68 10.19 -19.66 6.47
CA GLY A 68 10.25 -18.34 7.06
C GLY A 68 9.22 -17.49 6.33
N ILE A 69 8.29 -16.90 7.05
CA ILE A 69 7.21 -16.09 6.51
C ILE A 69 7.45 -14.63 6.89
N LYS A 70 7.39 -13.72 5.92
CA LYS A 70 7.47 -12.27 6.18
C LYS A 70 6.17 -11.79 6.80
N ARG A 71 6.23 -11.33 8.04
CA ARG A 71 5.11 -10.87 8.87
C ARG A 71 5.47 -9.51 9.45
N SER A 72 4.47 -8.65 9.62
CA SER A 72 4.63 -7.39 10.34
C SER A 72 3.76 -7.42 11.59
N PHE A 73 4.38 -7.24 12.76
CA PHE A 73 3.70 -7.24 14.04
C PHE A 73 3.88 -5.86 14.70
N PRO A 74 2.83 -5.30 15.33
CA PRO A 74 2.89 -4.00 15.97
C PRO A 74 3.72 -3.99 17.28
N GLU A 75 4.00 -5.17 17.85
CA GLU A 75 4.88 -5.32 19.02
C GLU A 75 6.15 -6.09 18.64
N ASP A 76 7.25 -5.85 19.35
CA ASP A 76 8.51 -6.64 19.27
C ASP A 76 8.35 -8.11 19.74
N LYS A 77 7.12 -8.61 19.80
CA LYS A 77 6.78 -9.97 20.19
C LYS A 77 6.31 -10.76 18.98
N CYS A 78 7.09 -11.76 18.61
CA CYS A 78 6.64 -12.77 17.66
C CYS A 78 5.53 -13.61 18.31
N PRO A 79 4.34 -13.72 17.70
CA PRO A 79 3.27 -14.54 18.27
C PRO A 79 3.66 -16.02 18.25
N ILE A 80 3.33 -16.70 19.33
CA ILE A 80 3.66 -18.13 19.55
C ILE A 80 2.87 -19.02 18.57
N ASN A 81 1.68 -18.59 18.18
CA ASN A 81 0.80 -19.33 17.27
C ASN A 81 0.47 -18.49 16.04
N MET A 82 0.46 -19.16 14.88
CA MET A 82 -0.01 -18.56 13.65
C MET A 82 -1.54 -18.55 13.65
N THR A 83 -2.12 -17.35 13.62
CA THR A 83 -3.57 -17.14 13.51
C THR A 83 -3.90 -16.43 12.19
N ALA A 84 -5.11 -16.65 11.69
CA ALA A 84 -5.62 -15.90 10.57
C ALA A 84 -5.64 -14.41 10.93
N SER A 85 -5.03 -13.60 10.08
CA SER A 85 -4.76 -12.19 10.35
C SER A 85 -4.32 -11.50 9.06
N THR A 86 -4.43 -10.18 9.03
CA THR A 86 -3.88 -9.37 7.95
C THR A 86 -2.94 -8.34 8.53
N ASP A 87 -1.70 -8.38 8.09
CA ASP A 87 -0.67 -7.43 8.47
C ASP A 87 -0.54 -6.38 7.35
N VAL A 88 -0.36 -5.12 7.74
CA VAL A 88 -0.24 -4.00 6.82
C VAL A 88 0.84 -3.07 7.33
N TRP A 89 1.77 -2.70 6.45
CA TRP A 89 2.83 -1.75 6.79
C TRP A 89 3.27 -0.97 5.56
N SER A 90 3.99 0.13 5.76
CA SER A 90 4.60 0.90 4.69
C SER A 90 6.08 1.12 4.93
N GLU A 91 6.86 1.04 3.87
CA GLU A 91 8.31 1.25 3.87
C GLU A 91 8.72 1.73 2.46
N ASP A 92 9.62 2.69 2.38
CA ASP A 92 10.15 3.25 1.12
C ASP A 92 9.08 3.63 0.08
N GLY A 93 8.00 4.27 0.53
CA GLY A 93 6.91 4.74 -0.35
C GLY A 93 6.04 3.63 -0.94
N LYS A 94 6.15 2.40 -0.41
CA LYS A 94 5.32 1.25 -0.75
C LYS A 94 4.43 0.87 0.42
N VAL A 95 3.29 0.27 0.13
CA VAL A 95 2.40 -0.39 1.09
C VAL A 95 2.49 -1.88 0.86
N TYR A 96 2.77 -2.60 1.93
CA TYR A 96 2.83 -4.04 1.98
C TYR A 96 1.64 -4.56 2.74
N ARG A 97 0.96 -5.55 2.18
CA ARG A 97 -0.15 -6.23 2.82
C ARG A 97 0.09 -7.72 2.76
N ASN A 98 -0.05 -8.39 3.90
CA ASN A 98 0.00 -9.84 3.96
C ASN A 98 -1.23 -10.38 4.67
N SER A 99 -2.11 -11.07 3.94
CA SER A 99 -3.29 -11.72 4.53
C SER A 99 -3.08 -13.21 4.67
N PHE A 100 -3.32 -13.71 5.87
CA PHE A 100 -3.23 -15.10 6.27
C PHE A 100 -4.60 -15.66 6.55
N SER A 101 -4.95 -16.74 5.87
CA SER A 101 -6.19 -17.47 6.08
C SER A 101 -5.95 -18.97 6.09
N GLY A 102 -6.83 -19.72 6.72
CA GLY A 102 -6.71 -21.16 6.87
C GLY A 102 -6.75 -21.61 8.33
N SER A 103 -6.87 -22.92 8.53
CA SER A 103 -6.86 -23.56 9.83
C SER A 103 -6.36 -25.00 9.69
N GLY A 104 -5.76 -25.54 10.77
CA GLY A 104 -5.22 -26.90 10.78
C GLY A 104 -3.88 -27.05 10.08
N SER A 105 -3.86 -27.78 8.95
CA SER A 105 -2.65 -28.25 8.26
C SER A 105 -2.23 -27.39 7.06
N THR A 106 -3.06 -26.45 6.61
CA THR A 106 -2.78 -25.62 5.43
C THR A 106 -3.08 -24.16 5.72
N TRP A 107 -2.19 -23.29 5.23
CA TRP A 107 -2.33 -21.84 5.30
C TRP A 107 -2.26 -21.24 3.92
N ASN A 108 -3.13 -20.29 3.64
CA ASN A 108 -3.14 -19.50 2.42
C ASN A 108 -2.64 -18.09 2.75
N LEU A 109 -1.65 -17.66 1.99
CA LEU A 109 -1.04 -16.36 2.08
C LEU A 109 -1.41 -15.60 0.81
N ASN A 110 -1.71 -14.32 0.98
CA ASN A 110 -1.80 -13.38 -0.13
C ASN A 110 -1.01 -12.13 0.26
N TYR A 111 0.11 -11.94 -0.43
CA TYR A 111 1.01 -10.82 -0.23
C TYR A 111 0.93 -9.87 -1.40
N THR A 112 0.62 -8.60 -1.13
CA THR A 112 0.57 -7.57 -2.16
C THR A 112 1.48 -6.41 -1.79
N VAL A 113 2.12 -5.85 -2.81
CA VAL A 113 2.92 -4.63 -2.72
C VAL A 113 2.26 -3.59 -3.62
N SER A 114 1.96 -2.43 -3.06
CA SER A 114 1.34 -1.31 -3.76
C SER A 114 2.22 -0.08 -3.64
N LYS A 115 2.23 0.78 -4.66
CA LYS A 115 2.89 2.08 -4.62
C LYS A 115 2.07 3.10 -5.37
N CYS A 116 2.33 4.37 -5.10
CA CYS A 116 1.72 5.46 -5.82
C CYS A 116 2.30 5.60 -7.24
N ALA A 117 1.49 6.14 -8.13
CA ALA A 117 1.96 6.56 -9.46
C ALA A 117 2.95 7.72 -9.33
N SER A 118 3.78 7.96 -10.35
CA SER A 118 4.87 8.94 -10.29
C SER A 118 4.43 10.39 -10.05
N ASP A 119 3.16 10.69 -10.28
CA ASP A 119 2.50 11.99 -10.08
C ASP A 119 1.82 12.12 -8.70
N SER A 120 2.02 11.15 -7.81
CA SER A 120 1.47 11.13 -6.46
C SER A 120 2.46 10.58 -5.43
N ARG A 121 2.19 10.87 -4.16
CA ARG A 121 2.99 10.43 -3.02
C ARG A 121 2.12 9.67 -2.03
N LEU A 122 2.69 8.63 -1.44
CA LEU A 122 2.05 7.82 -0.41
C LEU A 122 2.02 8.56 0.93
N PHE A 123 0.84 8.59 1.56
CA PHE A 123 0.62 9.10 2.91
C PHE A 123 -0.20 8.09 3.73
N GLN A 124 0.05 8.06 5.04
CA GLN A 124 -0.70 7.27 6.00
C GLN A 124 -1.53 8.22 6.88
N ARG A 125 -2.86 8.11 6.81
CA ARG A 125 -3.79 8.94 7.60
C ARG A 125 -4.27 8.27 8.89
N SER A 126 -4.29 6.94 8.93
CA SER A 126 -4.53 6.13 10.12
C SER A 126 -3.73 4.82 10.02
N SER A 127 -3.80 3.96 11.04
CA SER A 127 -3.12 2.66 11.06
C SER A 127 -3.35 1.80 9.80
N ASP A 128 -4.51 1.94 9.16
CA ASP A 128 -5.01 1.13 8.05
C ASP A 128 -5.44 1.95 6.83
N ILE A 129 -5.25 3.27 6.83
CA ILE A 129 -5.60 4.14 5.70
C ILE A 129 -4.34 4.69 5.06
N PHE A 130 -4.03 4.15 3.89
CA PHE A 130 -2.95 4.59 3.02
C PHE A 130 -3.54 5.20 1.74
N LEU A 131 -3.04 6.37 1.34
CA LEU A 131 -3.55 7.10 0.19
C LEU A 131 -2.41 7.64 -0.65
N CYS A 132 -2.65 7.70 -1.96
CA CYS A 132 -1.79 8.40 -2.89
C CYS A 132 -2.32 9.80 -3.11
N LEU A 133 -1.60 10.82 -2.65
CA LEU A 133 -2.00 12.21 -2.80
C LEU A 133 -1.29 12.84 -3.99
N GLY A 134 -2.03 13.60 -4.80
CA GLY A 134 -1.45 14.33 -5.92
C GLY A 134 -2.24 15.57 -6.30
N LEU A 135 -1.65 16.35 -7.21
CA LEU A 135 -2.30 17.48 -7.85
C LEU A 135 -2.62 17.12 -9.30
N ILE A 136 -3.87 17.32 -9.68
CA ILE A 136 -4.30 17.22 -11.08
C ILE A 136 -4.72 18.58 -11.60
N TYR A 137 -4.45 18.81 -12.88
CA TYR A 137 -4.72 20.06 -13.57
C TYR A 137 -5.90 19.89 -14.51
N PHE A 138 -6.72 20.93 -14.64
CA PHE A 138 -7.65 20.98 -15.76
C PHE A 138 -6.87 21.07 -17.08
N PRO A 139 -7.41 20.49 -18.17
CA PRO A 139 -6.84 20.68 -19.49
C PRO A 139 -6.84 22.17 -19.85
N SER A 140 -5.84 22.61 -20.62
CA SER A 140 -5.67 24.02 -21.01
C SER A 140 -6.88 24.59 -21.76
N SER A 141 -7.65 23.74 -22.44
CA SER A 141 -8.89 24.11 -23.14
C SER A 141 -10.07 24.41 -22.20
N ASN A 142 -9.97 24.07 -20.91
CA ASN A 142 -11.04 24.23 -19.94
C ASN A 142 -10.50 24.62 -18.55
N GLN A 143 -9.66 25.66 -18.52
CA GLN A 143 -9.14 26.24 -17.29
C GLN A 143 -10.26 26.91 -16.49
N CYS A 144 -10.15 26.92 -15.14
CA CYS A 144 -11.10 27.57 -14.23
C CYS A 144 -12.50 26.92 -14.22
N GLN A 145 -12.59 25.72 -13.66
CA GLN A 145 -13.89 25.05 -13.42
C GLN A 145 -14.36 25.27 -11.98
N ASN A 146 -15.65 25.02 -11.73
CA ASN A 146 -16.20 25.03 -10.38
C ASN A 146 -15.91 23.73 -9.61
N TYR A 147 -16.22 23.73 -8.30
CA TYR A 147 -16.01 22.59 -7.42
C TYR A 147 -16.67 21.28 -7.91
N THR A 148 -17.93 21.34 -8.33
CA THR A 148 -18.66 20.14 -8.79
C THR A 148 -17.99 19.50 -10.00
N GLN A 149 -17.50 20.33 -10.92
CA GLN A 149 -16.73 19.89 -12.08
C GLN A 149 -15.37 19.33 -11.66
N ALA A 150 -14.71 19.93 -10.67
CA ALA A 150 -13.45 19.43 -10.11
C ALA A 150 -13.58 18.04 -9.48
N SER A 151 -14.56 17.87 -8.59
CA SER A 151 -14.89 16.59 -7.99
C SER A 151 -15.19 15.52 -9.05
N SER A 152 -16.03 15.85 -10.03
CA SER A 152 -16.37 14.95 -11.14
C SER A 152 -15.14 14.59 -11.97
N TYR A 153 -14.26 15.56 -12.23
CA TYR A 153 -13.04 15.34 -13.00
C TYR A 153 -12.07 14.39 -12.28
N CYS A 154 -11.90 14.50 -10.96
CA CYS A 154 -11.11 13.55 -10.17
C CYS A 154 -11.59 12.12 -10.41
N LYS A 155 -12.90 11.88 -10.18
CA LYS A 155 -13.54 10.56 -10.31
C LYS A 155 -13.42 9.99 -11.72
N ASN A 156 -13.60 10.83 -12.74
CA ASN A 156 -13.52 10.42 -14.14
C ASN A 156 -12.08 10.11 -14.61
N ASN A 157 -11.05 10.56 -13.88
CA ASN A 157 -9.64 10.35 -14.22
C ASN A 157 -8.96 9.27 -13.34
N ASN A 158 -9.73 8.31 -12.83
CA ASN A 158 -9.25 7.22 -11.96
C ASN A 158 -8.67 7.67 -10.62
N TRP A 159 -8.98 8.90 -10.18
CA TRP A 159 -8.77 9.29 -8.79
C TRP A 159 -10.01 8.93 -8.00
N ARG A 160 -9.83 8.63 -6.71
CA ARG A 160 -10.92 8.26 -5.80
C ARG A 160 -11.87 9.44 -5.58
N SER A 161 -11.30 10.58 -5.21
CA SER A 161 -12.05 11.78 -4.86
C SER A 161 -11.15 13.00 -4.86
N ILE A 162 -11.78 14.17 -4.84
CA ILE A 162 -11.14 15.38 -4.32
C ILE A 162 -10.80 15.17 -2.84
N THR A 163 -9.76 15.83 -2.35
CA THR A 163 -9.32 15.74 -0.94
C THR A 163 -8.91 17.10 -0.39
N ALA A 164 -8.63 17.15 0.91
CA ALA A 164 -7.90 18.22 1.57
C ALA A 164 -6.75 17.61 2.38
N PRO A 165 -5.73 18.40 2.77
CA PRO A 165 -4.69 17.93 3.67
C PRO A 165 -5.31 17.44 4.99
N ALA A 166 -4.85 16.31 5.50
CA ALA A 166 -5.26 15.76 6.80
C ALA A 166 -4.38 16.25 7.97
N ASN A 167 -3.19 16.73 7.67
CA ASN A 167 -2.18 17.20 8.62
C ASN A 167 -1.20 18.16 7.94
N GLU A 168 -0.23 18.66 8.70
CA GLU A 168 0.77 19.63 8.23
C GLU A 168 1.69 19.06 7.15
N GLU A 169 2.04 17.77 7.23
CA GLU A 169 2.91 17.12 6.25
C GLU A 169 2.25 17.05 4.86
N GLU A 170 0.98 16.65 4.82
CA GLU A 170 0.21 16.65 3.56
C GLU A 170 0.06 18.08 3.00
N LEU A 171 -0.13 19.06 3.88
CA LEU A 171 -0.25 20.47 3.50
C LEU A 171 1.04 20.96 2.83
N ASP A 172 2.18 20.71 3.46
CA ASP A 172 3.50 21.09 2.92
C ASP A 172 3.77 20.42 1.57
N TYR A 173 3.39 19.15 1.43
CA TYR A 173 3.48 18.43 0.16
C TYR A 173 2.67 19.11 -0.94
N PHE A 174 1.41 19.48 -0.68
CA PHE A 174 0.59 20.17 -1.67
C PHE A 174 1.09 21.58 -1.99
N ILE A 175 1.61 22.32 -1.00
CA ILE A 175 2.25 23.63 -1.22
C ILE A 175 3.47 23.46 -2.14
N ALA A 176 4.32 22.46 -1.92
CA ALA A 176 5.49 22.18 -2.74
C ALA A 176 5.11 21.77 -4.18
N MET A 177 4.07 20.95 -4.35
CA MET A 177 3.57 20.61 -5.68
C MET A 177 2.99 21.83 -6.41
N ARG A 178 2.38 22.77 -5.69
CA ARG A 178 1.88 24.03 -6.27
C ARG A 178 3.03 24.93 -6.73
N THR A 179 4.08 25.08 -5.92
CA THR A 179 5.19 26.01 -6.22
C THR A 179 6.07 25.54 -7.38
N THR A 180 6.19 24.22 -7.57
CA THR A 180 6.88 23.61 -8.72
C THR A 180 6.07 23.66 -10.01
N SER A 181 4.79 24.04 -9.94
CA SER A 181 3.92 24.23 -11.10
C SER A 181 4.20 25.55 -11.80
N THR A 182 4.14 25.56 -13.14
CA THR A 182 4.11 26.79 -13.95
C THR A 182 2.88 27.66 -13.63
N ASN A 183 1.90 27.11 -12.90
CA ASN A 183 0.64 27.72 -12.52
C ASN A 183 0.57 28.06 -11.02
N ASN A 184 1.70 28.35 -10.36
CA ASN A 184 1.81 28.55 -8.90
C ASN A 184 0.93 29.67 -8.30
N LYS A 185 0.29 30.51 -9.13
CA LYS A 185 -0.66 31.56 -8.72
C LYS A 185 -2.12 31.09 -8.73
N ASN A 186 -2.40 29.92 -9.27
CA ASN A 186 -3.77 29.45 -9.42
C ASN A 186 -4.31 28.89 -8.10
N PRO A 187 -5.55 29.24 -7.73
CA PRO A 187 -6.23 28.63 -6.60
C PRO A 187 -6.46 27.13 -6.87
N ILE A 188 -6.51 26.36 -5.77
CA ILE A 188 -6.61 24.90 -5.79
C ILE A 188 -7.95 24.47 -5.17
N TRP A 189 -8.70 23.63 -5.88
CA TRP A 189 -9.86 22.97 -5.29
C TRP A 189 -9.42 21.92 -4.27
N VAL A 190 -10.00 22.03 -3.08
CA VAL A 190 -9.87 21.07 -1.98
C VAL A 190 -11.27 20.66 -1.52
N ASP A 191 -11.36 19.48 -0.93
CA ASP A 191 -12.61 18.92 -0.41
C ASP A 191 -13.22 19.74 0.75
N GLY A 192 -14.51 19.53 1.02
CA GLY A 192 -15.23 20.15 2.13
C GLY A 192 -16.14 21.32 1.77
N MET A 193 -16.52 21.47 0.50
CA MET A 193 -17.43 22.54 0.08
C MET A 193 -18.73 22.50 0.89
N ASN A 194 -19.09 23.62 1.53
CA ASN A 194 -20.26 23.74 2.41
C ASN A 194 -20.28 22.73 3.57
N ASN A 195 -19.12 22.33 4.10
CA ASN A 195 -18.96 21.30 5.13
C ASN A 195 -19.44 19.90 4.69
N ILE A 196 -19.51 19.65 3.38
CA ILE A 196 -19.78 18.34 2.81
C ILE A 196 -18.45 17.79 2.32
N PHE A 197 -18.00 16.68 2.94
CA PHE A 197 -16.73 16.04 2.66
C PHE A 197 -16.95 14.79 1.82
N GLU A 198 -16.26 14.71 0.68
CA GLU A 198 -16.25 13.52 -0.17
C GLU A 198 -15.20 12.50 0.28
N ASP A 199 -14.08 12.99 0.79
CA ASP A 199 -13.02 12.22 1.40
C ASP A 199 -13.13 12.31 2.93
N PRO A 200 -13.70 11.30 3.60
CA PRO A 200 -13.89 11.34 5.05
C PRO A 200 -12.57 11.23 5.82
N THR A 201 -11.45 10.93 5.15
CA THR A 201 -10.21 10.56 5.83
C THR A 201 -9.34 11.76 6.21
N HIS A 202 -9.60 12.96 5.67
CA HIS A 202 -8.82 14.16 6.01
C HIS A 202 -9.31 14.90 7.27
N GLY A 203 -10.45 14.48 7.86
CA GLY A 203 -10.92 14.95 9.16
C GLY A 203 -11.22 16.47 9.26
N GLY A 204 -11.37 17.18 8.14
CA GLY A 204 -11.62 18.62 8.12
C GLY A 204 -10.45 19.51 8.56
N TYR A 205 -9.21 18.99 8.56
CA TYR A 205 -8.02 19.64 9.13
C TYR A 205 -7.80 21.11 8.74
N ASN A 206 -8.02 21.50 7.47
CA ASN A 206 -7.82 22.89 7.06
C ASN A 206 -8.91 23.42 6.13
N GLN A 207 -10.06 23.73 6.72
CA GLN A 207 -11.21 24.32 6.02
C GLN A 207 -10.91 25.70 5.38
N SER A 208 -9.85 26.39 5.82
CA SER A 208 -9.47 27.70 5.27
C SER A 208 -8.90 27.61 3.84
N MET A 209 -8.56 26.41 3.37
CA MET A 209 -8.06 26.19 2.01
C MET A 209 -9.17 26.00 0.98
N ILE A 210 -10.44 25.94 1.41
CA ILE A 210 -11.58 25.85 0.51
C ILE A 210 -11.63 27.12 -0.33
N CYS A 211 -11.45 26.99 -1.64
CA CYS A 211 -11.54 28.12 -2.55
C CYS A 211 -12.97 28.70 -2.52
N PRO A 212 -13.15 29.97 -2.11
CA PRO A 212 -14.47 30.58 -2.01
C PRO A 212 -15.05 31.00 -3.37
N ASP A 213 -14.21 31.07 -4.41
CA ASP A 213 -14.57 31.56 -5.73
C ASP A 213 -14.71 30.44 -6.76
N ASN A 214 -15.61 30.62 -7.73
CA ASN A 214 -15.93 29.63 -8.77
C ASN A 214 -14.80 29.27 -9.75
N ASN A 215 -13.60 29.83 -9.59
CA ASN A 215 -12.53 29.77 -10.59
C ASN A 215 -11.23 29.23 -9.99
N ALA A 216 -11.08 27.90 -9.94
CA ALA A 216 -9.79 27.26 -9.66
C ALA A 216 -9.32 26.38 -10.81
N ALA A 217 -8.00 26.27 -10.97
CA ALA A 217 -7.37 25.64 -12.13
C ALA A 217 -6.61 24.33 -11.78
N ILE A 218 -6.46 24.01 -10.50
CA ILE A 218 -5.75 22.84 -9.99
C ILE A 218 -6.63 22.17 -8.92
N MET A 219 -6.49 20.87 -8.70
CA MET A 219 -7.27 20.11 -7.70
C MET A 219 -6.34 19.21 -6.88
N MET A 220 -6.62 19.06 -5.58
CA MET A 220 -6.02 18.01 -4.75
C MET A 220 -6.86 16.74 -4.87
N SER A 221 -6.24 15.63 -5.21
CA SER A 221 -6.93 14.37 -5.37
C SER A 221 -6.24 13.25 -4.62
N THR A 222 -7.04 12.31 -4.14
CA THR A 222 -6.53 11.05 -3.62
C THR A 222 -6.76 9.94 -4.62
N ASN A 223 -5.78 9.06 -4.77
CA ASN A 223 -6.00 7.74 -5.35
C ASN A 223 -5.96 6.71 -4.22
N SER A 224 -6.76 5.68 -4.38
CA SER A 224 -7.00 4.69 -3.34
C SER A 224 -5.83 3.72 -3.25
N VAL A 225 -5.18 3.56 -2.08
CA VAL A 225 -4.64 2.26 -1.65
C VAL A 225 -5.42 1.89 -0.40
N ILE A 226 -6.74 1.68 -0.52
CA ILE A 226 -7.59 1.46 0.66
C ILE A 226 -7.27 0.10 1.24
N VAL A 227 -6.79 0.11 2.48
CA VAL A 227 -6.41 -1.11 3.17
C VAL A 227 -7.55 -1.61 4.07
N GLY A 228 -8.51 -2.32 3.48
CA GLY A 228 -9.62 -2.96 4.18
C GLY A 228 -10.91 -2.78 3.39
N ASP A 229 -11.55 -3.89 3.01
CA ASP A 229 -12.70 -4.00 2.10
C ASP A 229 -12.65 -3.13 0.83
N GLN A 230 -11.74 -3.57 -0.05
CA GLN A 230 -11.63 -3.37 -1.51
C GLN A 230 -11.70 -1.94 -2.06
N TRP A 231 -10.63 -1.48 -2.75
CA TRP A 231 -10.51 -1.45 -4.22
C TRP A 231 -9.02 -1.31 -4.62
N TYR A 232 -8.61 -2.07 -5.64
CA TYR A 232 -7.22 -2.29 -6.11
C TYR A 232 -6.65 -1.13 -6.96
N VAL A 233 -5.34 -0.88 -6.83
CA VAL A 233 -4.51 -0.09 -7.76
C VAL A 233 -3.80 -1.03 -8.74
N ARG A 234 -3.67 -0.56 -9.99
CA ARG A 234 -2.99 -1.18 -11.13
C ARG A 234 -1.87 -2.14 -10.74
N SER A 235 -2.01 -3.41 -11.12
CA SER A 235 -0.90 -4.34 -11.25
C SER A 235 0.11 -3.77 -12.24
N LEU A 236 1.34 -3.55 -11.78
CA LEU A 236 2.48 -3.35 -12.67
C LEU A 236 2.81 -4.71 -13.28
N GLN A 237 2.23 -5.00 -14.45
CA GLN A 237 2.91 -5.87 -15.40
C GLN A 237 3.88 -4.98 -16.17
N SER A 238 5.15 -5.37 -16.10
CA SER A 238 6.29 -4.87 -16.89
C SER A 238 5.96 -4.77 -18.38
#